data_AF-A0A914M5E3-F1
#
_entry.id   AF-A0A914M5E3-F1
#
_cell.length_a   1.000
_cell.length_b   1.000
_cell.length_c   1.000
_cell.angle_alpha   90.00
_cell.angle_beta   90.00
_cell.angle_gamma   90.00
#
_symmetry.space_group_name_H-M   'P 1'
#
loop_
_entity.id
_entity.type
_entity.pdbx_description
1 polymer ?
#
loop_
_entity_poly.entity_id
_entity_poly.type
_entity_poly.pdbx_seq_one_letter_code
_entity_poly.pdbx_strand_id
1 'polypeptide(L)'
;MWWAEKDVCEIAVNNLKATDAVWDGCGHTVPMMQWQSTQISCGFQICGEQAWCKDEYKCKTTTLVSCNYYNPAYDGNIAIYNPGNKCTCNTDCKLYENSTCDVDSGLCKAPLHPKLAKN
;
A
#
# COMPACT_ATOMS: atom_id res chain seq x y z
N MET A 1 7.53 -7.14 10.39
CA MET A 1 7.91 -6.06 9.45
C MET A 1 6.86 -6.01 8.36
N TRP A 2 6.31 -4.85 8.00
CA TRP A 2 5.05 -4.74 7.25
C TRP A 2 4.97 -5.60 5.98
N TRP A 3 5.96 -5.49 5.08
CA TRP A 3 5.98 -6.26 3.83
C TRP A 3 6.12 -7.78 4.00
N ALA A 4 6.58 -8.26 5.16
CA ALA A 4 6.71 -9.69 5.43
C ALA A 4 5.35 -10.37 5.64
N GLU A 5 4.27 -9.61 5.89
CA GLU A 5 2.92 -10.19 6.00
C GLU A 5 2.52 -10.87 4.69
N LYS A 6 3.00 -10.39 3.53
CA LYS A 6 2.70 -10.98 2.21
C LYS A 6 2.89 -12.50 2.14
N ASP A 7 3.78 -13.05 2.97
CA ASP A 7 4.11 -14.48 2.97
C ASP A 7 3.02 -15.33 3.65
N VAL A 8 2.17 -14.71 4.45
CA VAL A 8 0.99 -15.32 5.10
C VAL A 8 -0.33 -14.75 4.57
N CYS A 9 -0.28 -13.75 3.67
CA CYS A 9 -1.46 -13.11 3.11
C CYS A 9 -2.16 -13.96 2.07
N GLU A 10 -3.41 -14.32 2.37
CA GLU A 10 -4.31 -15.04 1.48
C GLU A 10 -4.97 -14.15 0.40
N ILE A 11 -4.25 -13.13 -0.11
CA ILE A 11 -4.76 -12.16 -1.09
C ILE A 11 -5.23 -12.87 -2.37
N ALA A 12 -4.47 -13.85 -2.86
CA ALA A 12 -4.80 -14.58 -4.09
C ALA A 12 -6.09 -15.39 -3.98
N VAL A 13 -6.33 -16.05 -2.85
CA VAL A 13 -7.56 -16.84 -2.62
C VAL A 13 -8.77 -15.95 -2.32
N ASN A 14 -8.55 -14.69 -1.93
CA ASN A 14 -9.58 -13.68 -1.69
C ASN A 14 -9.89 -12.81 -2.94
N ASN A 15 -9.69 -13.35 -4.14
CA ASN A 15 -9.92 -12.62 -5.41
C ASN A 15 -9.18 -11.26 -5.47
N LEU A 16 -8.00 -11.19 -4.85
CA LEU A 16 -7.16 -10.00 -4.77
C LEU A 16 -7.78 -8.83 -4.02
N LYS A 17 -8.86 -9.04 -3.26
CA LYS A 17 -9.55 -7.98 -2.50
C LYS A 17 -9.03 -7.91 -1.07
N ALA A 18 -9.04 -6.69 -0.52
CA ALA A 18 -8.78 -6.46 0.90
C ALA A 18 -10.06 -6.67 1.72
N THR A 19 -10.52 -7.93 1.82
CA THR A 19 -11.63 -8.30 2.71
C THR A 19 -11.24 -8.09 4.17
N ASP A 20 -12.21 -8.10 5.10
CA ASP A 20 -11.94 -8.01 6.54
C ASP A 20 -10.93 -9.08 7.00
N ALA A 21 -11.07 -10.32 6.50
CA ALA A 21 -10.13 -11.41 6.81
C ALA A 21 -8.70 -11.13 6.32
N VAL A 22 -8.54 -10.50 5.14
CA VAL A 22 -7.24 -10.07 4.64
C VAL A 22 -6.71 -8.90 5.48
N TRP A 23 -7.57 -7.95 5.86
CA TRP A 23 -7.16 -6.78 6.64
C TRP A 23 -6.69 -7.14 8.05
N ASP A 24 -7.37 -8.08 8.71
CA ASP A 24 -7.03 -8.54 10.06
C ASP A 24 -5.67 -9.27 10.11
N GLY A 25 -5.28 -9.96 9.03
CA GLY A 25 -3.99 -10.64 8.93
C GLY A 25 -2.87 -9.81 8.31
N CYS A 26 -3.21 -8.86 7.42
CA CYS A 26 -2.27 -8.22 6.48
C CYS A 26 -2.46 -6.72 6.32
N GLY A 27 -3.08 -6.06 7.29
CA GLY A 27 -3.45 -4.65 7.21
C GLY A 27 -2.29 -3.69 6.92
N HIS A 28 -1.03 -4.08 7.15
CA HIS A 28 0.12 -3.26 6.77
C HIS A 28 0.58 -3.49 5.32
N THR A 29 0.57 -4.74 4.83
CA THR A 29 0.94 -5.04 3.43
C THR A 29 -0.08 -4.51 2.43
N VAL A 30 -1.37 -4.54 2.74
CA VAL A 30 -2.44 -4.08 1.84
C VAL A 30 -2.21 -2.66 1.30
N PRO A 31 -2.05 -1.61 2.13
CA PRO A 31 -1.85 -0.25 1.63
C PRO A 31 -0.53 -0.07 0.87
N MET A 32 0.48 -0.91 1.11
CA MET A 32 1.74 -0.91 0.36
C MET A 32 1.58 -1.44 -1.08
N MET A 33 0.61 -2.33 -1.30
CA MET A 33 0.34 -2.95 -2.61
C MET A 33 -0.76 -2.24 -3.40
N GLN A 34 -1.44 -1.27 -2.79
CA GLN A 34 -2.65 -0.71 -3.35
C GLN A 34 -2.39 0.08 -4.63
N TRP A 35 -2.88 -0.44 -5.75
CA TRP A 35 -2.56 0.04 -7.11
C TRP A 35 -2.99 1.48 -7.40
N GLN A 36 -3.93 2.05 -6.63
CA GLN A 36 -4.31 3.46 -6.76
C GLN A 36 -3.47 4.40 -5.89
N SER A 37 -2.65 3.87 -4.99
CA SER A 37 -1.82 4.71 -4.14
C SER A 37 -0.72 5.36 -4.96
N THR A 38 -0.63 6.68 -4.89
CA THR A 38 0.38 7.46 -5.64
C THR A 38 1.27 8.28 -4.72
N GLN A 39 0.94 8.33 -3.43
CA GLN A 39 1.64 9.14 -2.45
C GLN A 39 1.78 8.37 -1.15
N ILE A 40 2.99 8.43 -0.61
CA ILE A 40 3.35 7.90 0.70
C ILE A 40 4.02 9.01 1.50
N SER A 41 3.67 9.13 2.77
CA SER A 41 4.32 10.03 3.72
C SER A 41 4.64 9.24 4.97
N CYS A 42 5.92 9.23 5.36
CA CYS A 42 6.39 8.49 6.52
C CYS A 42 7.01 9.43 7.55
N GLY A 43 6.87 9.05 8.81
CA GLY A 43 7.50 9.73 9.93
C GLY A 43 7.90 8.73 10.99
N PHE A 44 8.79 9.16 11.88
CA PHE A 44 9.14 8.38 13.05
C PHE A 44 9.20 9.28 14.28
N GLN A 45 8.99 8.67 15.44
CA GLN A 45 9.13 9.31 16.74
C GLN A 45 9.88 8.36 17.66
N ILE A 46 10.88 8.89 18.35
CA ILE A 46 11.50 8.19 19.48
C ILE A 46 10.64 8.49 20.70
N CYS A 47 10.07 7.46 21.30
CA CYS A 47 9.23 7.54 22.47
C CYS A 47 9.93 6.93 23.68
N GLY A 48 9.61 7.45 24.86
CA GLY A 48 9.96 6.79 26.12
C GLY A 48 9.25 5.44 26.28
N GLU A 49 9.35 4.85 27.47
CA GLU A 49 8.74 3.55 27.81
C GLU A 49 7.26 3.49 27.41
N GLN A 50 6.89 2.49 26.58
CA GLN A 50 5.51 2.24 26.14
C GLN A 50 4.94 1.02 26.87
N ALA A 51 3.68 1.09 27.30
CA ALA A 51 3.04 0.02 28.08
C ALA A 51 3.09 -1.35 27.38
N TRP A 52 2.68 -1.40 26.11
CA TRP A 52 2.66 -2.63 25.30
C TRP A 52 4.06 -3.24 25.11
N CYS A 53 5.12 -2.42 25.04
CA CYS A 53 6.49 -2.90 24.83
C CYS A 53 7.17 -3.26 26.16
N LYS A 54 6.84 -2.55 27.24
CA LYS A 54 7.40 -2.76 28.57
C LYS A 54 7.05 -4.14 29.10
N ASP A 55 5.78 -4.52 29.04
CA ASP A 55 5.33 -5.72 29.74
C ASP A 55 5.84 -6.98 29.02
N GLU A 56 5.78 -6.99 27.70
CA GLU A 56 6.17 -8.11 26.84
C GLU A 56 7.68 -8.19 26.58
N TYR A 57 8.34 -7.05 26.31
CA TYR A 57 9.72 -7.01 25.81
C TYR A 57 10.69 -6.21 26.70
N LYS A 58 10.22 -5.65 27.83
CA LYS A 58 11.03 -4.85 28.78
C LYS A 58 11.69 -3.62 28.16
N CYS A 59 11.07 -3.04 27.13
CA CYS A 59 11.58 -1.86 26.43
C CYS A 59 11.63 -0.62 27.34
N LYS A 60 12.73 0.16 27.28
CA LYS A 60 12.86 1.48 27.93
C LYS A 60 12.63 2.66 26.98
N THR A 61 12.83 2.40 25.69
CA THR A 61 12.66 3.36 24.60
C THR A 61 12.12 2.58 23.42
N THR A 62 11.26 3.21 22.64
CA THR A 62 10.70 2.62 21.41
C THR A 62 10.82 3.61 20.28
N THR A 63 11.16 3.13 19.09
CA THR A 63 11.03 3.91 17.87
C THR A 63 9.73 3.53 17.20
N LEU A 64 8.79 4.46 17.11
CA LEU A 64 7.56 4.29 16.34
C LEU A 64 7.78 4.83 14.94
N VAL A 65 7.48 4.02 13.93
CA VAL A 65 7.52 4.40 12.52
C VAL A 65 6.10 4.25 11.96
N SER A 66 5.62 5.26 11.26
CA SER A 66 4.30 5.25 10.64
C SER A 66 4.40 5.79 9.21
N CYS A 67 3.66 5.18 8.29
CA CYS A 67 3.50 5.65 6.92
C CYS A 67 2.01 5.79 6.61
N ASN A 68 1.65 6.92 6.03
CA ASN A 68 0.32 7.22 5.53
C ASN A 68 0.32 7.13 4.00
N TYR A 69 -0.73 6.53 3.45
CA TYR A 69 -0.89 6.31 2.02
C TYR A 69 -2.14 7.03 1.54
N TYR A 70 -2.04 7.74 0.42
CA TYR A 70 -3.21 8.36 -0.19
C TYR A 70 -3.96 7.33 -1.06
N ASN A 71 -5.09 6.84 -0.55
CA ASN A 71 -5.94 5.85 -1.21
C ASN A 71 -7.32 6.45 -1.54
N PRO A 72 -7.47 7.17 -2.67
CA PRO A 72 -8.68 7.93 -2.98
C PRO A 72 -9.93 7.08 -3.26
N ALA A 73 -9.76 5.76 -3.44
CA ALA A 73 -10.80 4.86 -3.89
C ALA A 73 -10.92 3.61 -2.99
N TYR A 74 -10.46 3.63 -1.73
CA TYR A 74 -10.64 2.46 -0.86
C TYR A 74 -12.04 2.44 -0.24
N ASP A 75 -12.83 1.43 -0.55
CA ASP A 75 -14.18 1.19 0.02
C ASP A 75 -14.30 -0.18 0.71
N GLY A 76 -13.17 -0.88 0.93
CA GLY A 76 -13.12 -2.22 1.52
C GLY A 76 -13.53 -3.37 0.58
N ASN A 77 -13.90 -3.09 -0.67
CA ASN A 77 -14.34 -4.11 -1.65
C ASN A 77 -13.60 -4.08 -2.98
N ILE A 78 -12.65 -3.16 -3.13
CA ILE A 78 -11.82 -3.02 -4.32
C ILE A 78 -10.60 -3.95 -4.26
N ALA A 79 -10.22 -4.47 -5.43
CA ALA A 79 -9.00 -5.24 -5.59
C ALA A 79 -7.76 -4.40 -5.22
N ILE A 80 -6.86 -5.01 -4.46
CA ILE A 80 -5.59 -4.42 -4.01
C ILE A 80 -4.70 -4.11 -5.21
N TYR A 81 -4.77 -4.94 -6.25
CA TYR A 81 -4.17 -4.67 -7.55
C TYR A 81 -4.91 -5.43 -8.64
N ASN A 82 -4.80 -4.93 -9.88
CA ASN A 82 -5.34 -5.62 -11.04
C ASN A 82 -4.27 -6.57 -11.61
N PRO A 83 -4.57 -7.87 -11.76
CA PRO A 83 -3.64 -8.80 -12.40
C PRO A 83 -3.50 -8.44 -13.88
N GLY A 84 -2.26 -8.45 -14.38
CA GLY A 84 -1.98 -8.08 -15.75
C GLY A 84 -0.50 -7.91 -16.02
N ASN A 85 -0.20 -7.52 -17.26
CA ASN A 85 1.17 -7.20 -17.65
C ASN A 85 1.59 -5.87 -17.03
N LYS A 86 2.88 -5.76 -16.71
CA LYS A 86 3.50 -4.47 -16.42
C LYS A 86 3.33 -3.50 -17.59
N CYS A 87 3.35 -2.19 -17.32
CA CYS A 87 3.29 -1.22 -18.40
C CYS A 87 4.54 -1.34 -19.29
N THR A 88 4.37 -1.10 -20.59
CA THR A 88 5.45 -1.11 -21.59
C THR A 88 5.54 0.21 -22.35
N CYS A 89 4.48 1.02 -22.31
CA CYS A 89 4.43 2.35 -22.86
C CYS A 89 3.41 3.22 -22.11
N ASN A 90 3.44 4.54 -22.32
CA ASN A 90 2.59 5.49 -21.59
C ASN A 90 1.09 5.18 -21.72
N THR A 91 0.65 4.65 -22.88
CA THR A 91 -0.77 4.36 -23.13
C THR A 91 -1.31 3.16 -22.35
N ASP A 92 -0.44 2.36 -21.73
CA ASP A 92 -0.86 1.27 -20.83
C ASP A 92 -1.36 1.81 -19.48
N CYS A 93 -0.93 3.02 -19.10
CA CYS A 93 -1.23 3.64 -17.81
C CYS A 93 -2.50 4.47 -17.85
N LYS A 94 -3.65 3.82 -17.63
CA LYS A 94 -4.98 4.41 -17.87
C LYS A 94 -5.68 4.97 -16.62
N LEU A 95 -5.19 4.68 -15.41
CA LEU A 95 -5.89 5.07 -14.18
C LEU A 95 -5.97 6.59 -14.01
N TYR A 96 -4.83 7.28 -14.15
CA TYR A 96 -4.73 8.72 -13.98
C TYR A 96 -4.39 9.39 -15.31
N GLU A 97 -5.05 10.52 -15.58
CA GLU A 97 -4.75 11.34 -16.75
C GLU A 97 -3.26 11.75 -16.77
N ASN A 98 -2.66 11.74 -17.96
CA ASN A 98 -1.25 12.10 -18.17
C ASN A 98 -0.24 11.23 -17.40
N SER A 99 -0.61 9.99 -17.04
CA SER A 99 0.34 9.02 -16.51
C SER A 99 1.37 8.61 -17.57
N THR A 100 2.58 8.34 -17.11
CA THR A 100 3.65 7.77 -17.96
C THR A 100 4.03 6.38 -17.47
N CYS A 101 4.59 5.56 -18.35
CA CYS A 101 5.13 4.26 -17.96
C CYS A 101 6.64 4.38 -17.70
N ASP A 102 7.07 3.88 -16.55
CA ASP A 102 8.47 3.63 -16.26
C ASP A 102 8.85 2.24 -16.76
N VAL A 103 9.33 2.14 -17.99
CA VAL A 103 9.54 0.84 -18.69
C VAL A 103 10.49 -0.11 -17.96
N ASP A 104 11.45 0.43 -17.21
CA ASP A 104 12.44 -0.35 -16.46
C ASP A 104 11.78 -1.10 -15.29
N SER A 105 11.00 -0.38 -14.47
CA SER A 105 10.29 -0.96 -13.33
C SER A 105 8.95 -1.60 -13.71
N GLY A 106 8.37 -1.19 -14.83
CA GLY A 106 7.03 -1.58 -15.26
C GLY A 106 5.90 -0.86 -14.52
N LEU A 107 6.21 0.18 -13.75
CA LEU A 107 5.24 0.94 -12.94
C LEU A 107 4.70 2.16 -13.67
N CYS A 108 3.42 2.44 -13.47
CA CYS A 108 2.82 3.69 -13.93
C CYS A 108 3.16 4.83 -12.97
N LYS A 109 3.76 5.90 -13.51
CA LYS A 109 4.06 7.15 -12.80
C LYS A 109 2.88 8.10 -12.98
N ALA A 110 2.14 8.33 -11.90
CA ALA A 110 1.08 9.33 -11.85
C ALA A 110 1.67 10.76 -11.72
N PRO A 111 0.97 11.80 -12.22
CA PRO A 111 1.39 13.18 -11.98
C PRO A 111 1.20 13.57 -10.50
N LEU A 112 1.85 14.67 -10.07
CA LEU A 112 1.82 15.16 -8.67
C LEU A 112 0.40 15.42 -8.13
N HIS A 113 -0.52 15.82 -9.01
CA HIS A 113 -1.93 16.02 -8.70
C HIS A 113 -2.78 15.09 -9.58
N PRO A 114 -2.87 13.80 -9.21
CA PRO A 114 -3.50 12.79 -10.04
C PRO A 114 -5.02 13.03 -10.12
N LYS A 115 -5.54 13.02 -11.35
CA LYS A 115 -6.98 13.03 -11.64
C LYS A 115 -7.34 11.70 -12.27
N LEU A 116 -8.35 11.03 -11.74
CA LEU A 116 -8.86 9.79 -12.33
C LEU A 116 -9.27 10.07 -13.78
N ALA A 117 -8.83 9.22 -14.71
CA ALA A 117 -9.28 9.30 -16.08
C ALA A 117 -10.80 9.07 -16.13
N LYS A 118 -11.50 9.92 -16.88
CA LYS A 118 -12.93 9.72 -17.15
C LYS A 118 -13.06 8.60 -18.19
N ASN A 119 -13.75 7.53 -17.80
CA ASN A 119 -14.19 6.47 -18.73
C ASN A 119 -15.40 6.92 -19.53
#